data_AF-A0A6P7ZE95-F1
#
_entry.id   AF-A0A6P7ZE95-F1
#
_cell.length_a   1.000
_cell.length_b   1.000
_cell.length_c   1.000
_cell.angle_alpha   90.00
_cell.angle_beta   90.00
_cell.angle_gamma   90.00
#
_symmetry.space_group_name_H-M   'P 1'
#
loop_
_entity.id
_entity.type
_entity.pdbx_description
1 polymer ?
#
loop_
_entity_poly.entity_id
_entity_poly.type
_entity_poly.pdbx_seq_one_letter_code
_entity_poly.pdbx_strand_id
1 'polypeptide(L)'
;MNFGRIQSFSVELEPGREGSGAHSGGDLLCGQVVLELGQGMKVTGLEVYARGLAMAHWLESKNVGMNTVYSDYTSYECYLRKKQHLIRDNGAPTVLQAGRHEFPFSFQLPETLVTSFEGKHGSVRYWIKAKLHRPWSTVKKAKKEFTVIEPIDINTPDLLAPQAGTKEKTARAWYCNLGQVSLSVKIDRKGYIPGEVIPIFAEVDNCTSRVVMPKAALLQTQKFIARGTVKQKKAVVATLAGDSVAAGKRELWHGRALKIPPLGPSITQCRIIRVEYALKVCVDIPGTSKLLLELPLVIGTIPLHPFGSRTSSVSSQYSVNLEWMRMSIPEQPEPPPDYSSVVSAEEEHNMSPPLHEDFEGTREGPFYAYIQEFRNRPPPLYSEIDPNPPADMRPRCMTC
;
A
#
# COMPACT_ATOMS: atom_id res chain seq x y z
N MET A 1 21.51 -26.45 -39.65
CA MET A 1 21.38 -25.97 -38.26
C MET A 1 20.39 -26.86 -37.54
N ASN A 2 20.80 -27.61 -36.51
CA ASN A 2 19.92 -28.50 -35.76
C ASN A 2 19.00 -27.67 -34.86
N PHE A 3 17.81 -27.30 -35.36
CA PHE A 3 16.74 -26.80 -34.51
C PHE A 3 16.36 -27.90 -33.53
N GLY A 4 16.57 -27.66 -32.23
CA GLY A 4 16.17 -28.61 -31.20
C GLY A 4 14.68 -28.96 -31.35
N ARG A 5 14.30 -30.22 -31.08
CA ARG A 5 12.89 -30.69 -31.19
C ARG A 5 11.89 -29.85 -30.39
N ILE A 6 12.35 -29.13 -29.36
CA ILE A 6 11.56 -28.19 -28.57
C ILE A 6 11.92 -26.76 -29.00
N GLN A 7 10.95 -26.06 -29.56
CA GLN A 7 11.06 -24.65 -29.95
C GLN A 7 10.88 -23.75 -28.71
N SER A 8 9.82 -23.97 -27.94
CA SER A 8 9.52 -23.18 -26.73
C SER A 8 9.06 -24.06 -25.58
N PHE A 9 9.35 -23.65 -24.34
CA PHE A 9 8.86 -24.27 -23.12
C PHE A 9 8.74 -23.22 -22.02
N SER A 10 7.52 -22.77 -21.74
CA SER A 10 7.21 -21.67 -20.83
C SER A 10 6.10 -22.05 -19.85
N VAL A 11 6.02 -21.28 -18.77
CA VAL A 11 4.90 -21.31 -17.83
C VAL A 11 4.24 -19.94 -17.89
N GLU A 12 2.95 -19.95 -18.18
CA GLU A 12 2.09 -18.78 -18.22
C GLU A 12 1.16 -18.83 -17.02
N LEU A 13 1.00 -17.68 -16.35
CA LEU A 13 0.11 -17.53 -15.21
C LEU A 13 -1.00 -16.57 -15.62
N GLU A 14 -2.20 -16.89 -15.18
CA GLU A 14 -3.31 -15.95 -15.25
C GLU A 14 -3.05 -14.81 -14.24
N PRO A 15 -3.49 -13.58 -14.54
CA PRO A 15 -3.39 -12.47 -13.60
C PRO A 15 -4.13 -12.80 -12.29
N GLY A 16 -3.67 -12.20 -11.20
CA GLY A 16 -4.30 -12.35 -9.89
C GLY A 16 -5.68 -11.70 -9.84
N ARG A 17 -6.29 -11.79 -8.64
CA ARG A 17 -7.59 -11.17 -8.38
C ARG A 17 -7.54 -9.67 -8.70
N GLU A 18 -8.62 -9.15 -9.27
CA GLU A 18 -8.79 -7.75 -9.69
C GLU A 18 -7.83 -7.28 -10.81
N GLY A 19 -7.24 -8.20 -11.58
CA GLY A 19 -6.28 -7.85 -12.63
C GLY A 19 -4.93 -7.36 -12.08
N SER A 20 -4.73 -7.45 -10.77
CA SER A 20 -3.45 -7.19 -10.14
C SER A 20 -2.46 -8.32 -10.43
N GLY A 21 -1.18 -7.99 -10.60
CA GLY A 21 -0.12 -8.99 -10.79
C GLY A 21 0.28 -9.72 -9.49
N ALA A 22 -0.46 -9.54 -8.40
CA ALA A 22 -0.18 -10.09 -7.08
C ALA A 22 -1.31 -11.04 -6.63
N HIS A 23 -0.94 -12.06 -5.85
CA HIS A 23 -1.86 -13.03 -5.29
C HIS A 23 -1.87 -12.96 -3.76
N SER A 24 -2.95 -13.41 -3.14
CA SER A 24 -3.09 -13.48 -1.69
C SER A 24 -3.25 -14.93 -1.23
N GLY A 25 -3.11 -15.16 0.08
CA GLY A 25 -3.47 -16.45 0.67
C GLY A 25 -4.95 -16.76 0.41
N GLY A 26 -5.26 -18.01 0.06
CA GLY A 26 -6.62 -18.43 -0.30
C GLY A 26 -7.01 -18.20 -1.77
N ASP A 27 -6.18 -17.55 -2.59
CA ASP A 27 -6.46 -17.41 -4.01
C ASP A 27 -6.27 -18.74 -4.77
N LEU A 28 -7.01 -18.90 -5.87
CA LEU A 28 -6.80 -19.98 -6.82
C LEU A 28 -5.80 -19.51 -7.89
N LEU A 29 -4.58 -20.08 -7.87
CA LEU A 29 -3.54 -19.78 -8.84
C LEU A 29 -3.71 -20.66 -10.08
N CYS A 30 -4.20 -20.07 -11.16
CA CYS A 30 -4.41 -20.71 -12.45
C CYS A 30 -3.33 -20.34 -13.46
N GLY A 31 -3.10 -21.22 -14.41
CA GLY A 31 -2.17 -20.97 -15.51
C GLY A 31 -2.00 -22.20 -16.40
N GLN A 32 -1.05 -22.12 -17.31
CA GLN A 32 -0.78 -23.19 -18.25
C GLN A 32 0.71 -23.34 -18.54
N VAL A 33 1.11 -24.57 -18.85
CA VAL A 33 2.43 -24.86 -19.39
C VAL A 33 2.31 -24.95 -20.90
N VAL A 34 3.06 -24.11 -21.61
CA VAL A 34 3.07 -24.08 -23.08
C VAL A 34 4.35 -24.77 -23.56
N LEU A 35 4.17 -25.78 -24.41
CA LEU A 35 5.25 -26.55 -25.03
C LEU A 35 5.08 -26.52 -26.55
N GLU A 36 6.04 -25.91 -27.24
CA GLU A 36 6.07 -25.88 -28.70
C GLU A 36 7.13 -26.84 -29.24
N LEU A 37 6.70 -27.76 -30.10
CA LEU A 37 7.52 -28.80 -30.66
C LEU A 37 7.67 -28.60 -32.16
N GLY A 38 8.91 -28.53 -32.65
CA GLY A 38 9.18 -28.50 -34.09
C GLY A 38 8.99 -29.87 -34.76
N GLN A 39 9.05 -30.95 -33.97
CA GLN A 39 8.87 -32.34 -34.42
C GLN A 39 8.26 -33.17 -33.30
N GLY A 40 7.59 -34.28 -33.67
CA GLY A 40 7.04 -35.22 -32.72
C GLY A 40 8.09 -35.74 -31.72
N MET A 41 7.73 -35.81 -30.44
CA MET A 41 8.65 -36.12 -29.35
C MET A 41 7.99 -37.02 -28.29
N LYS A 42 8.76 -38.00 -27.81
CA LYS A 42 8.38 -38.84 -26.67
C LYS A 42 8.63 -38.10 -25.35
N VAL A 43 7.64 -38.09 -24.47
CA VAL A 43 7.65 -37.47 -23.14
C VAL A 43 7.27 -38.55 -22.12
N THR A 44 8.05 -38.69 -21.05
CA THR A 44 7.73 -39.64 -19.97
C THR A 44 6.87 -39.01 -18.89
N GLY A 45 6.99 -37.70 -18.67
CA GLY A 45 6.17 -37.01 -17.69
C GLY A 45 6.29 -35.50 -17.78
N LEU A 46 5.24 -34.81 -17.35
CA LEU A 46 5.21 -33.36 -17.24
C LEU A 46 4.62 -33.02 -15.88
N GLU A 47 5.41 -32.32 -15.07
CA GLU A 47 5.05 -32.01 -13.69
C GLU A 47 5.19 -30.52 -13.42
N VAL A 48 4.26 -29.95 -12.66
CA VAL A 48 4.30 -28.57 -12.22
C VAL A 48 4.42 -28.53 -10.71
N TYR A 49 5.31 -27.66 -10.23
CA TYR A 49 5.57 -27.44 -8.82
C TYR A 49 5.32 -25.99 -8.47
N ALA A 50 4.43 -25.75 -7.50
CA ALA A 50 4.32 -24.46 -6.85
C ALA A 50 5.18 -24.45 -5.59
N ARG A 51 6.07 -23.46 -5.48
CA ARG A 51 6.94 -23.29 -4.31
C ARG A 51 6.94 -21.85 -3.81
N GLY A 52 6.99 -21.71 -2.50
CA GLY A 52 7.12 -20.45 -1.79
C GLY A 52 8.06 -20.64 -0.63
N LEU A 53 9.20 -19.94 -0.66
CA LEU A 53 10.29 -20.14 0.28
C LEU A 53 10.74 -18.79 0.82
N ALA A 54 10.78 -18.68 2.14
CA ALA A 54 11.56 -17.67 2.84
C ALA A 54 12.97 -18.22 3.08
N MET A 55 13.98 -17.40 2.85
CA MET A 55 15.38 -17.71 3.10
C MET A 55 16.04 -16.52 3.78
N ALA A 56 16.70 -16.75 4.91
CA ALA A 56 17.58 -15.79 5.55
C ALA A 56 19.02 -16.34 5.51
N HIS A 57 19.96 -15.54 5.01
CA HIS A 57 21.36 -15.93 4.84
C HIS A 57 22.31 -14.74 5.04
N TRP A 58 23.30 -14.90 5.91
CA TRP A 58 24.44 -13.97 6.01
C TRP A 58 25.69 -14.67 6.55
N LEU A 59 26.84 -14.11 6.19
CA LEU A 59 28.15 -14.53 6.70
C LEU A 59 28.65 -13.49 7.70
N GLU A 60 29.21 -13.94 8.82
CA GLU A 60 29.96 -13.09 9.74
C GLU A 60 31.39 -13.59 9.87
N SER A 61 32.36 -12.69 9.74
CA SER A 61 33.74 -12.98 10.08
C SER A 61 34.06 -12.38 11.45
N LYS A 62 34.72 -13.15 12.30
CA LYS A 62 35.26 -12.69 13.58
C LYS A 62 36.76 -12.97 13.57
N ASN A 63 37.56 -11.96 13.87
CA ASN A 63 38.99 -12.14 14.07
C ASN A 63 39.22 -12.59 15.52
N VAL A 64 39.81 -13.77 15.68
CA VAL A 64 40.22 -14.33 16.98
C VAL A 64 41.74 -14.48 16.92
N GLY A 65 42.45 -13.50 17.47
CA GLY A 65 43.90 -13.39 17.32
C GLY A 65 44.28 -13.13 15.86
N MET A 66 45.17 -13.97 15.31
CA MET A 66 45.62 -13.89 13.92
C MET A 66 44.73 -14.68 12.93
N ASN A 67 43.71 -15.39 13.44
CA ASN A 67 42.80 -16.21 12.63
C ASN A 67 41.45 -15.52 12.43
N THR A 68 40.91 -15.58 11.22
CA THR A 68 39.54 -15.15 10.91
C THR A 68 38.62 -16.36 10.89
N VAL A 69 37.65 -16.39 11.81
CA VAL A 69 36.60 -17.44 11.87
C VAL A 69 35.37 -16.94 11.13
N TYR A 70 34.90 -17.72 10.14
CA TYR A 70 33.67 -17.44 9.41
C TYR A 70 32.51 -18.23 10.00
N SER A 71 31.43 -17.54 10.31
CA SER A 71 30.16 -18.11 10.76
C SER A 71 29.11 -17.92 9.67
N ASP A 72 28.60 -19.02 9.15
CA ASP A 72 27.47 -19.05 8.20
C ASP A 72 26.16 -19.17 8.97
N TYR A 73 25.30 -18.17 8.78
CA TYR A 73 23.96 -18.12 9.33
C TYR A 73 22.96 -18.29 8.20
N THR A 74 22.34 -19.46 8.15
CA THR A 74 21.34 -19.80 7.14
C THR A 74 20.09 -20.39 7.79
N SER A 75 18.93 -19.93 7.34
CA SER A 75 17.61 -20.45 7.72
C SER A 75 16.65 -20.44 6.53
N TYR A 76 15.77 -21.43 6.48
CA TYR A 76 14.80 -21.59 5.40
C TYR A 76 13.43 -21.93 5.98
N GLU A 77 12.38 -21.41 5.37
CA GLU A 77 11.01 -21.73 5.74
C GLU A 77 10.13 -21.83 4.50
N CYS A 78 9.38 -22.94 4.39
CA CYS A 78 8.59 -23.27 3.22
C CYS A 78 7.11 -22.98 3.49
N TYR A 79 6.55 -21.99 2.80
CA TYR A 79 5.15 -21.56 2.95
C TYR A 79 4.23 -22.19 1.89
N LEU A 80 4.78 -22.54 0.73
CA LEU A 80 4.04 -23.19 -0.35
C LEU A 80 4.84 -24.36 -0.91
N ARG A 81 4.20 -25.53 -0.96
CA ARG A 81 4.74 -26.72 -1.64
C ARG A 81 3.58 -27.55 -2.18
N LYS A 82 3.25 -27.34 -3.45
CA LYS A 82 2.24 -28.13 -4.19
C LYS A 82 2.86 -28.72 -5.45
N LYS A 83 2.33 -29.86 -5.89
CA LYS A 83 2.76 -30.57 -7.10
C LYS A 83 1.51 -31.04 -7.85
N GLN A 84 1.50 -30.88 -9.16
CA GLN A 84 0.50 -31.45 -10.06
C GLN A 84 1.21 -32.17 -11.21
N HIS A 85 0.72 -33.35 -11.59
CA HIS A 85 1.20 -34.07 -12.77
C HIS A 85 0.25 -33.77 -13.92
N LEU A 86 0.76 -33.17 -14.98
CA LEU A 86 0.01 -32.85 -16.20
C LEU A 86 0.08 -34.02 -17.19
N ILE A 87 1.25 -34.66 -17.28
CA ILE A 87 1.41 -35.97 -17.93
C ILE A 87 1.99 -36.91 -16.88
N ARG A 88 1.27 -37.99 -16.58
CA ARG A 88 1.69 -39.00 -15.61
C ARG A 88 2.68 -39.96 -16.25
N ASP A 89 3.68 -40.35 -15.46
CA ASP A 89 4.62 -41.40 -15.85
C ASP A 89 3.99 -42.77 -15.56
N ASN A 90 3.33 -43.32 -16.58
CA ASN A 90 2.69 -44.63 -16.50
C ASN A 90 3.60 -45.76 -17.02
N GLY A 91 4.92 -45.51 -17.15
CA GLY A 91 5.88 -46.47 -17.71
C GLY A 91 5.90 -46.55 -19.25
N ALA A 92 4.90 -46.00 -19.93
CA ALA A 92 4.87 -45.84 -21.39
C ALA A 92 5.07 -44.36 -21.77
N PRO A 93 6.03 -44.03 -22.67
CA PRO A 93 6.24 -42.65 -23.09
C PRO A 93 5.06 -42.15 -23.94
N THR A 94 4.51 -41.00 -23.56
CA THR A 94 3.48 -40.30 -24.35
C THR A 94 4.14 -39.63 -25.56
N VAL A 95 3.59 -39.84 -26.76
CA VAL A 95 4.08 -39.19 -27.98
C VAL A 95 3.30 -37.90 -28.20
N LEU A 96 3.98 -36.76 -28.13
CA LEU A 96 3.42 -35.46 -28.51
C LEU A 96 3.79 -35.16 -29.96
N GLN A 97 2.82 -34.72 -30.76
CA GLN A 97 3.04 -34.35 -32.17
C GLN A 97 3.75 -32.99 -32.30
N ALA A 98 4.23 -32.65 -33.49
CA ALA A 98 4.70 -31.29 -33.76
C ALA A 98 3.56 -30.27 -33.56
N GLY A 99 3.87 -29.09 -33.08
CA GLY A 99 2.91 -28.03 -32.79
C GLY A 99 2.94 -27.53 -31.34
N ARG A 100 1.96 -26.69 -31.00
CA ARG A 100 1.79 -26.07 -29.69
C ARG A 100 0.88 -26.93 -28.82
N HIS A 101 1.37 -27.28 -27.62
CA HIS A 101 0.66 -28.05 -26.62
C HIS A 101 0.49 -27.21 -25.36
N GLU A 102 -0.73 -27.14 -24.85
CA GLU A 102 -1.08 -26.37 -23.67
C GLU A 102 -1.59 -27.30 -22.57
N PHE A 103 -1.02 -27.17 -21.39
CA PHE A 103 -1.38 -28.01 -20.24
C PHE A 103 -1.80 -27.12 -19.07
N PRO A 104 -3.10 -26.97 -18.80
CA PRO A 104 -3.59 -26.12 -17.72
C PRO A 104 -3.27 -26.73 -16.35
N PHE A 105 -3.02 -25.87 -15.37
CA PHE A 105 -2.83 -26.23 -13.97
C PHE A 105 -3.55 -25.24 -13.05
N SER A 106 -3.88 -25.69 -11.85
CA SER A 106 -4.54 -24.86 -10.84
C SER A 106 -4.08 -25.26 -9.44
N PHE A 107 -3.69 -24.30 -8.62
CA PHE A 107 -3.30 -24.53 -7.23
C PHE A 107 -4.08 -23.63 -6.28
N GLN A 108 -4.77 -24.23 -5.31
CA GLN A 108 -5.32 -23.51 -4.18
C GLN A 108 -4.17 -23.05 -3.27
N LEU A 109 -3.98 -21.74 -3.13
CA LEU A 109 -2.96 -21.17 -2.26
C LEU A 109 -3.40 -21.30 -0.79
N PRO A 110 -2.49 -21.73 0.12
CA PRO A 110 -2.77 -21.71 1.55
C PRO A 110 -3.12 -20.30 2.05
N GLU A 111 -3.89 -20.18 3.13
CA GLU A 111 -4.14 -18.87 3.75
C GLU A 111 -2.91 -18.34 4.51
N THR A 112 -2.03 -19.24 4.96
CA THR A 112 -0.84 -18.94 5.75
C THR A 112 0.33 -18.41 4.91
N LEU A 113 0.09 -17.87 3.72
CA LEU A 113 1.15 -17.30 2.90
C LEU A 113 1.60 -15.96 3.46
N VAL A 114 2.86 -15.63 3.22
CA VAL A 114 3.48 -14.40 3.71
C VAL A 114 3.85 -13.51 2.53
N THR A 115 3.89 -12.21 2.75
CA THR A 115 4.24 -11.24 1.71
C THR A 115 5.63 -11.52 1.11
N SER A 116 5.71 -11.48 -0.22
CA SER A 116 6.95 -11.50 -0.99
C SER A 116 7.87 -10.35 -0.60
N PHE A 117 9.15 -10.66 -0.41
CA PHE A 117 10.11 -9.69 0.13
C PHE A 117 11.51 -9.93 -0.41
N GLU A 118 12.23 -8.84 -0.66
CA GLU A 118 13.65 -8.86 -1.03
C GLU A 118 14.42 -7.94 -0.09
N GLY A 119 15.39 -8.50 0.63
CA GLY A 119 16.24 -7.79 1.57
C GLY A 119 17.71 -8.20 1.43
N LYS A 120 18.60 -7.47 2.10
CA LYS A 120 20.05 -7.70 2.01
C LYS A 120 20.47 -9.10 2.50
N HIS A 121 19.80 -9.60 3.53
CA HIS A 121 20.16 -10.85 4.23
C HIS A 121 19.07 -11.91 4.15
N GLY A 122 18.10 -11.74 3.25
CA GLY A 122 17.02 -12.71 3.09
C GLY A 122 15.95 -12.27 2.10
N SER A 123 15.16 -13.24 1.65
CA SER A 123 14.09 -13.05 0.69
C SER A 123 12.93 -14.01 0.95
N VAL A 124 11.74 -13.65 0.48
CA VAL A 124 10.56 -14.49 0.40
C VAL A 124 10.14 -14.53 -1.06
N ARG A 125 10.32 -15.68 -1.71
CA ARG A 125 10.10 -15.84 -3.15
C ARG A 125 9.09 -16.93 -3.44
N TYR A 126 8.21 -16.66 -4.40
CA TYR A 126 7.23 -17.61 -4.91
C TYR A 126 7.44 -17.86 -6.40
N TRP A 127 7.33 -19.13 -6.80
CA TRP A 127 7.49 -19.51 -8.19
C TRP A 127 6.75 -20.80 -8.53
N ILE A 128 6.32 -20.87 -9.78
CA ILE A 128 5.90 -22.09 -10.45
C ILE A 128 7.06 -22.63 -11.27
N LYS A 129 7.27 -23.95 -11.21
CA LYS A 129 8.29 -24.65 -11.99
C LYS A 129 7.71 -25.85 -12.70
N ALA A 130 7.71 -25.83 -14.02
CA ALA A 130 7.39 -26.98 -14.86
C ALA A 130 8.65 -27.81 -15.12
N LYS A 131 8.52 -29.14 -15.08
CA LYS A 131 9.57 -30.11 -15.38
C LYS A 131 9.07 -31.07 -16.45
N LEU A 132 9.74 -31.06 -17.59
CA LEU A 132 9.48 -31.96 -18.71
C LEU A 132 10.50 -33.10 -18.69
N HIS A 133 10.01 -34.31 -18.42
CA HIS A 133 10.80 -35.54 -18.42
C HIS A 133 10.72 -36.20 -19.80
N ARG A 134 11.89 -36.58 -20.34
CA ARG A 134 12.03 -37.15 -21.68
C ARG A 134 12.91 -38.40 -21.60
N PRO A 135 12.63 -39.44 -22.41
CA PRO A 135 13.50 -40.61 -22.47
C PRO A 135 14.92 -40.20 -22.86
N TRP A 136 15.93 -40.74 -22.17
CA TRP A 136 17.34 -40.58 -22.52
C TRP A 136 17.81 -39.11 -22.62
N SER A 137 17.17 -38.21 -21.87
CA SER A 137 17.45 -36.77 -21.92
C SER A 137 17.30 -36.14 -20.55
N THR A 138 18.04 -35.06 -20.32
CA THR A 138 17.92 -34.29 -19.08
C THR A 138 16.55 -33.60 -18.99
N VAL A 139 16.05 -33.49 -17.75
CA VAL A 139 14.78 -32.84 -17.45
C VAL A 139 14.84 -31.37 -17.83
N LYS A 140 14.03 -30.96 -18.80
CA LYS A 140 13.90 -29.55 -19.18
C LYS A 140 13.02 -28.84 -18.16
N LYS A 141 13.39 -27.63 -17.76
CA LYS A 141 12.75 -26.88 -16.68
C LYS A 141 12.35 -25.50 -17.19
N ALA A 142 11.12 -25.09 -16.88
CA ALA A 142 10.64 -23.72 -17.05
C ALA A 142 10.22 -23.20 -15.68
N LYS A 143 10.53 -21.94 -15.38
CA LYS A 143 10.24 -21.31 -14.08
C LYS A 143 9.58 -19.96 -14.34
N LYS A 144 8.51 -19.67 -13.62
CA LYS A 144 7.84 -18.37 -13.60
C LYS A 144 7.67 -17.93 -12.15
N GLU A 145 8.10 -16.72 -11.83
CA GLU A 145 7.94 -16.12 -10.49
C GLU A 145 6.63 -15.36 -10.42
N PHE A 146 6.04 -15.30 -9.23
CA PHE A 146 4.84 -14.51 -8.95
C PHE A 146 4.95 -13.87 -7.57
N THR A 147 4.20 -12.79 -7.38
CA THR A 147 4.24 -12.00 -6.15
C THR A 147 3.07 -12.37 -5.27
N VAL A 148 3.31 -12.57 -3.98
CA VAL A 148 2.27 -12.74 -2.97
C VAL A 148 2.26 -11.54 -2.04
N ILE A 149 1.08 -10.99 -1.75
CA ILE A 149 0.90 -9.92 -0.79
C ILE A 149 -0.10 -10.40 0.25
N GLU A 150 0.31 -10.38 1.51
CA GLU A 150 -0.58 -10.70 2.63
C GLU A 150 -1.58 -9.55 2.82
N PRO A 151 -2.89 -9.82 2.89
CA PRO A 151 -3.89 -8.80 3.21
C PRO A 151 -3.75 -8.41 4.68
N ILE A 152 -3.38 -7.16 4.94
CA ILE A 152 -3.28 -6.58 6.27
C ILE A 152 -4.35 -5.51 6.38
N ASP A 153 -5.38 -5.81 7.16
CA ASP A 153 -6.51 -4.93 7.42
C ASP A 153 -6.22 -3.94 8.55
N ILE A 154 -6.10 -2.66 8.20
CA ILE A 154 -5.88 -1.59 9.19
C ILE A 154 -7.14 -1.22 9.97
N ASN A 155 -8.31 -1.73 9.58
CA ASN A 155 -9.58 -1.47 10.26
C ASN A 155 -9.76 -2.30 11.54
N THR A 156 -8.75 -3.08 11.94
CA THR A 156 -8.76 -3.83 13.21
C THR A 156 -8.64 -2.89 14.41
N PRO A 157 -9.35 -3.16 15.54
CA PRO A 157 -9.39 -2.24 16.68
C PRO A 157 -8.01 -1.91 17.26
N ASP A 158 -7.10 -2.89 17.27
CA ASP A 158 -5.71 -2.71 17.73
C ASP A 158 -4.90 -1.75 16.84
N LEU A 159 -5.25 -1.67 15.55
CA LEU A 159 -4.58 -0.80 14.59
C LEU A 159 -5.22 0.59 14.51
N LEU A 160 -6.51 0.70 14.84
CA LEU A 160 -7.23 1.97 14.95
C LEU A 160 -6.98 2.71 16.25
N ALA A 161 -6.51 2.02 17.29
CA ALA A 161 -6.25 2.63 18.58
C ALA A 161 -5.18 3.74 18.50
N PRO A 162 -5.41 4.91 19.13
CA PRO A 162 -4.43 5.98 19.19
C PRO A 162 -3.21 5.54 19.99
N GLN A 163 -2.03 6.02 19.59
CA GLN A 163 -0.81 5.81 20.35
C GLN A 163 -0.32 7.11 20.93
N ALA A 164 0.19 7.04 22.14
CA ALA A 164 0.89 8.14 22.78
C ALA A 164 2.09 7.63 23.57
N GLY A 165 3.10 8.48 23.72
CA GLY A 165 4.25 8.21 24.56
C GLY A 165 4.83 9.51 25.10
N THR A 166 5.31 9.46 26.33
CA THR A 166 6.01 10.59 26.97
C THR A 166 7.37 10.11 27.44
N LYS A 167 8.39 10.92 27.22
CA LYS A 167 9.74 10.65 27.70
C LYS A 167 10.43 11.94 28.08
N GLU A 168 11.17 11.88 29.16
CA GLU A 168 11.98 13.00 29.64
C GLU A 168 13.45 12.60 29.76
N LYS A 169 14.31 13.61 29.73
CA LYS A 169 15.74 13.42 29.92
C LYS A 169 16.36 14.67 30.54
N THR A 170 17.14 14.48 31.59
CA THR A 170 18.09 15.49 32.08
C THR A 170 19.32 15.55 31.15
N ALA A 171 19.55 16.70 30.55
CA ALA A 171 20.71 16.97 29.72
C ALA A 171 21.93 17.23 30.60
N ARG A 172 22.92 16.34 30.56
CA ARG A 172 24.20 16.50 31.27
C ARG A 172 25.34 16.52 30.26
N ALA A 173 26.24 17.48 30.39
CA ALA A 173 27.47 17.57 29.62
C ALA A 173 28.65 17.73 30.57
N TRP A 174 29.61 16.80 30.52
CA TRP A 174 30.68 16.67 31.52
C TRP A 174 30.13 16.71 32.96
N TYR A 175 30.36 17.81 33.67
CA TYR A 175 29.96 18.01 35.07
C TYR A 175 28.79 19.00 35.24
N CYS A 176 28.30 19.60 34.15
CA CYS A 176 27.22 20.60 34.20
C CYS A 176 25.86 19.97 33.90
N ASN A 177 24.87 20.30 34.73
CA ASN A 177 23.47 20.06 34.42
C ASN A 177 22.99 21.17 33.49
N LEU A 178 22.62 20.81 32.26
CA LEU A 178 22.11 21.75 31.26
C LEU A 178 20.60 21.96 31.38
N GLY A 179 19.91 21.23 32.27
CA GLY A 179 18.46 21.27 32.45
C GLY A 179 17.77 20.00 31.91
N GLN A 180 16.46 20.07 31.73
CA GLN A 180 15.64 18.91 31.34
C GLN A 180 14.91 19.18 30.02
N VAL A 181 14.76 18.14 29.20
CA VAL A 181 13.87 18.15 28.03
C VAL A 181 12.81 17.09 28.22
N SER A 182 11.55 17.44 28.02
CA SER A 182 10.46 16.47 27.91
C SER A 182 9.92 16.44 26.48
N LEU A 183 9.47 15.25 26.08
CA LEU A 183 8.87 14.99 24.77
C LEU A 183 7.64 14.13 24.99
N SER A 184 6.48 14.64 24.60
CA SER A 184 5.23 13.89 24.52
C SER A 184 4.79 13.83 23.06
N VAL A 185 4.43 12.64 22.57
CA VAL A 185 4.00 12.44 21.18
C VAL A 185 2.73 11.61 21.17
N LYS A 186 1.81 11.95 20.28
CA LYS A 186 0.55 11.25 20.03
C LYS A 186 0.29 11.18 18.53
N ILE A 187 -0.26 10.05 18.11
CA ILE A 187 -0.80 9.80 16.76
C ILE A 187 -2.22 9.25 16.88
N ASP A 188 -3.04 9.45 15.84
CA ASP A 188 -4.45 9.06 15.81
C ASP A 188 -4.64 7.55 15.78
N ARG A 189 -3.74 6.82 15.11
CA ARG A 189 -3.81 5.36 14.99
C ARG A 189 -2.44 4.70 14.80
N LYS A 190 -2.41 3.37 14.84
CA LYS A 190 -1.22 2.51 14.64
C LYS A 190 -1.07 2.02 13.20
N GLY A 191 -2.18 1.79 12.49
CA GLY A 191 -2.23 1.27 11.13
C GLY A 191 -2.36 2.36 10.07
N TYR A 192 -1.53 2.31 9.03
CA TYR A 192 -1.59 3.22 7.88
C TYR A 192 -1.32 2.45 6.58
N ILE A 193 -1.66 3.03 5.44
CA ILE A 193 -1.28 2.50 4.11
C ILE A 193 -0.19 3.36 3.46
N PRO A 194 0.60 2.82 2.51
CA PRO A 194 1.53 3.63 1.72
C PRO A 194 0.81 4.78 1.01
N GLY A 195 1.39 5.98 1.03
CA GLY A 195 0.81 7.19 0.45
C GLY A 195 -0.01 8.05 1.42
N GLU A 196 -0.47 7.49 2.55
CA GLU A 196 -1.16 8.27 3.59
C GLU A 196 -0.23 9.26 4.31
N VAL A 197 -0.85 10.16 5.08
CA VAL A 197 -0.19 11.14 5.92
C VAL A 197 -0.45 10.79 7.38
N ILE A 198 0.63 10.71 8.17
CA ILE A 198 0.55 10.54 9.63
C ILE A 198 0.47 11.93 10.27
N PRO A 199 -0.62 12.28 10.96
CA PRO A 199 -0.72 13.52 11.73
C PRO A 199 -0.01 13.36 13.08
N ILE A 200 1.11 14.06 13.26
CA ILE A 200 1.92 13.97 14.47
C ILE A 200 1.57 15.10 15.43
N PHE A 201 1.04 14.74 16.59
CA PHE A 201 0.84 15.66 17.70
C PHE A 201 2.01 15.51 18.66
N ALA A 202 2.77 16.57 18.91
CA ALA A 202 3.92 16.50 19.78
C ALA A 202 4.04 17.76 20.65
N GLU A 203 4.54 17.56 21.85
CA GLU A 203 4.85 18.62 22.81
C GLU A 203 6.30 18.44 23.22
N VAL A 204 7.10 19.48 23.02
CA VAL A 204 8.50 19.52 23.40
C VAL A 204 8.67 20.64 24.42
N ASP A 205 8.98 20.28 25.65
CA ASP A 205 9.31 21.26 26.70
C ASP A 205 10.83 21.31 26.87
N ASN A 206 11.43 22.43 26.50
CA ASN A 206 12.87 22.64 26.57
C ASN A 206 13.24 23.46 27.80
N CYS A 207 13.29 22.83 28.96
CA CYS A 207 13.85 23.39 30.19
C CYS A 207 15.38 23.31 30.24
N THR A 208 16.07 23.30 29.09
CA THR A 208 17.54 23.36 29.03
C THR A 208 18.03 24.77 28.72
N SER A 209 19.32 25.00 28.97
CA SER A 209 20.02 26.23 28.60
C SER A 209 20.41 26.33 27.11
N ARG A 210 20.05 25.33 26.28
CA ARG A 210 20.44 25.26 24.86
C ARG A 210 19.22 25.25 23.94
N VAL A 211 19.42 25.69 22.71
CA VAL A 211 18.44 25.50 21.63
C VAL A 211 18.42 24.03 21.24
N VAL A 212 17.23 23.45 21.09
CA VAL A 212 17.02 22.05 20.70
C VAL A 212 16.28 21.94 19.37
N MET A 213 16.52 20.85 18.63
CA MET A 213 15.92 20.61 17.32
C MET A 213 15.09 19.32 17.31
N PRO A 214 13.76 19.40 17.36
CA PRO A 214 12.88 18.24 17.24
C PRO A 214 12.79 17.77 15.79
N LYS A 215 12.83 16.45 15.58
CA LYS A 215 12.75 15.79 14.27
C LYS A 215 11.91 14.52 14.40
N ALA A 216 11.08 14.26 13.42
CA ALA A 216 10.36 13.00 13.27
C ALA A 216 10.88 12.22 12.06
N ALA A 217 10.86 10.90 12.15
CA ALA A 217 11.30 10.01 11.10
C ALA A 217 10.48 8.72 11.10
N LEU A 218 10.08 8.26 9.92
CA LEU A 218 9.55 6.91 9.74
C LEU A 218 10.73 5.96 9.58
N LEU A 219 10.83 4.98 10.48
CA LEU A 219 11.86 3.95 10.47
C LEU A 219 11.30 2.63 9.94
N GLN A 220 12.00 2.00 9.01
CA GLN A 220 11.83 0.61 8.65
C GLN A 220 12.91 -0.23 9.32
N THR A 221 12.49 -1.27 10.04
CA THR A 221 13.35 -2.27 10.66
C THR A 221 13.14 -3.61 9.98
N GLN A 222 14.19 -4.13 9.35
CA GLN A 222 14.23 -5.47 8.76
C GLN A 222 15.01 -6.39 9.69
N LYS A 223 14.38 -7.45 10.19
CA LYS A 223 15.00 -8.47 11.04
C LYS A 223 15.10 -9.78 10.28
N PHE A 224 16.28 -10.40 10.30
CA PHE A 224 16.58 -11.69 9.70
C PHE A 224 17.02 -12.63 10.80
N ILE A 225 16.40 -13.80 10.91
CA ILE A 225 16.56 -14.74 12.02
C ILE A 225 17.08 -16.06 11.46
N ALA A 226 18.25 -16.49 11.94
CA ALA A 226 18.87 -17.74 11.56
C ALA A 226 19.73 -18.30 12.69
N ARG A 227 19.61 -19.61 12.94
CA ARG A 227 20.38 -20.33 13.99
C ARG A 227 20.37 -19.61 15.35
N GLY A 228 19.19 -19.12 15.78
CA GLY A 228 19.01 -18.39 17.04
C GLY A 228 19.60 -16.97 17.08
N THR A 229 20.25 -16.52 16.00
CA THR A 229 20.84 -15.18 15.89
C THR A 229 19.93 -14.28 15.06
N VAL A 230 19.87 -13.00 15.43
CA VAL A 230 19.08 -11.99 14.71
C VAL A 230 20.00 -10.95 14.10
N LYS A 231 19.96 -10.80 12.78
CA LYS A 231 20.59 -9.69 12.06
C LYS A 231 19.54 -8.64 11.76
N GLN A 232 19.81 -7.38 12.13
CA GLN A 232 18.87 -6.29 11.92
C GLN A 232 19.47 -5.21 11.03
N LYS A 233 18.66 -4.70 10.10
CA LYS A 233 18.93 -3.49 9.31
C LYS A 233 17.85 -2.46 9.63
N LYS A 234 18.26 -1.26 10.03
CA LYS A 234 17.37 -0.11 10.20
C LYS A 234 17.59 0.86 9.05
N ALA A 235 16.51 1.40 8.48
CA ALA A 235 16.54 2.43 7.46
C ALA A 235 15.53 3.53 7.81
N VAL A 236 15.92 4.79 7.60
CA VAL A 236 15.01 5.93 7.64
C VAL A 236 14.36 6.03 6.27
N VAL A 237 13.03 5.94 6.21
CA VAL A 237 12.29 5.96 4.93
C VAL A 237 11.59 7.29 4.68
N ALA A 238 11.28 8.05 5.72
CA ALA A 238 10.76 9.42 5.61
C ALA A 238 11.22 10.25 6.82
N THR A 239 11.35 11.55 6.65
CA THR A 239 11.74 12.49 7.71
C THR A 239 10.94 13.77 7.65
N LEU A 240 10.76 14.38 8.81
CA LEU A 240 10.11 15.66 9.02
C LEU A 240 10.92 16.42 10.08
N ALA A 241 11.40 17.62 9.75
CA ALA A 241 12.06 18.48 10.72
C ALA A 241 11.03 19.43 11.36
N GLY A 242 11.16 19.65 12.67
CA GLY A 242 10.51 20.73 13.38
C GLY A 242 11.33 22.01 13.39
N ASP A 243 10.73 23.07 13.91
CA ASP A 243 11.40 24.34 14.14
C ASP A 243 12.27 24.26 15.40
N SER A 244 13.25 25.18 15.51
CA SER A 244 14.14 25.22 16.65
C SER A 244 13.42 25.70 17.91
N VAL A 245 13.63 25.01 19.02
CA VAL A 245 13.01 25.37 20.31
C VAL A 245 14.07 26.03 21.17
N ALA A 246 13.88 27.31 21.47
CA ALA A 246 14.80 28.07 22.30
C ALA A 246 14.84 27.54 23.75
N ALA A 247 15.89 27.91 24.48
CA ALA A 247 16.03 27.59 25.90
C ALA A 247 14.84 28.13 26.71
N GLY A 248 14.32 27.32 27.64
CA GLY A 248 13.18 27.63 28.49
C GLY A 248 11.84 27.77 27.76
N LYS A 249 11.76 27.40 26.48
CA LYS A 249 10.53 27.47 25.69
C LYS A 249 9.92 26.09 25.44
N ARG A 250 8.63 26.10 25.15
CA ARG A 250 7.86 24.95 24.72
C ARG A 250 7.42 25.11 23.27
N GLU A 251 7.41 24.00 22.54
CA GLU A 251 6.94 23.90 21.17
C GLU A 251 5.82 22.87 21.06
N LEU A 252 4.81 23.17 20.25
CA LEU A 252 3.65 22.32 20.04
C LEU A 252 3.44 22.02 18.56
N TRP A 253 3.41 20.74 18.21
CA TRP A 253 2.99 20.27 16.91
C TRP A 253 1.51 19.92 16.95
N HIS A 254 0.72 20.66 16.18
CA HIS A 254 -0.72 20.44 16.03
C HIS A 254 -1.01 19.61 14.78
N GLY A 255 -0.60 18.33 14.79
CA GLY A 255 -0.85 17.41 13.67
C GLY A 255 0.08 17.65 12.49
N ARG A 256 1.38 17.83 12.75
CA ARG A 256 2.38 18.04 11.68
C ARG A 256 2.42 16.81 10.77
N ALA A 257 2.21 17.02 9.47
CA ALA A 257 2.02 15.96 8.48
C ALA A 257 3.33 15.26 8.09
N LEU A 258 3.42 13.94 8.30
CA LEU A 258 4.49 13.09 7.75
C LEU A 258 3.91 12.16 6.67
N LYS A 259 4.25 12.41 5.40
CA LYS A 259 3.81 11.58 4.27
C LYS A 259 4.56 10.25 4.22
N ILE A 260 3.82 9.15 4.08
CA ILE A 260 4.35 7.81 3.91
C ILE A 260 4.70 7.60 2.42
N PRO A 261 5.96 7.33 2.06
CA PRO A 261 6.34 7.08 0.68
C PRO A 261 5.84 5.69 0.21
N PRO A 262 5.85 5.40 -1.10
CA PRO A 262 5.57 4.06 -1.60
C PRO A 262 6.56 3.04 -1.03
N LEU A 263 6.08 2.17 -0.14
CA LEU A 263 6.88 1.16 0.56
C LEU A 263 6.06 -0.12 0.73
N GLY A 264 6.75 -1.25 0.88
CA GLY A 264 6.09 -2.55 1.07
C GLY A 264 5.39 -2.66 2.43
N PRO A 265 4.38 -3.53 2.57
CA PRO A 265 3.65 -3.67 3.82
C PRO A 265 4.51 -4.27 4.94
N SER A 266 3.99 -4.22 6.16
CA SER A 266 4.60 -4.91 7.31
C SER A 266 4.63 -6.43 7.08
N ILE A 267 5.65 -7.10 7.59
CA ILE A 267 5.76 -8.56 7.54
C ILE A 267 5.92 -9.08 8.96
N THR A 268 4.83 -9.63 9.51
CA THR A 268 4.77 -10.12 10.90
C THR A 268 4.57 -11.62 11.00
N GLN A 269 3.93 -12.26 10.03
CA GLN A 269 3.64 -13.71 10.05
C GLN A 269 4.85 -14.58 9.66
N CYS A 270 5.88 -14.01 9.03
CA CYS A 270 7.06 -14.77 8.67
C CYS A 270 7.97 -14.99 9.89
N ARG A 271 8.36 -16.25 10.15
CA ARG A 271 9.13 -16.59 11.36
C ARG A 271 10.59 -16.17 11.26
N ILE A 272 11.16 -16.20 10.06
CA ILE A 272 12.59 -15.95 9.85
C ILE A 272 12.91 -14.55 9.32
N ILE A 273 11.92 -13.82 8.79
CA ILE A 273 12.08 -12.46 8.28
C ILE A 273 10.94 -11.61 8.82
N ARG A 274 11.26 -10.44 9.38
CA ARG A 274 10.26 -9.47 9.83
C ARG A 274 10.55 -8.08 9.28
N VAL A 275 9.51 -7.38 8.86
CA VAL A 275 9.57 -5.98 8.45
C VAL A 275 8.61 -5.21 9.33
N GLU A 276 9.18 -4.35 10.18
CA GLU A 276 8.47 -3.56 11.19
C GLU A 276 8.70 -2.07 10.91
N TYR A 277 7.69 -1.26 11.20
CA TYR A 277 7.77 0.19 11.06
C TYR A 277 7.60 0.87 12.42
N ALA A 278 8.20 2.04 12.59
CA ALA A 278 8.01 2.87 13.77
C ALA A 278 8.12 4.34 13.41
N LEU A 279 7.27 5.16 14.03
CA LEU A 279 7.47 6.61 14.08
C LEU A 279 8.47 6.92 15.18
N LYS A 280 9.61 7.50 14.80
CA LYS A 280 10.61 7.98 15.73
C LYS A 280 10.55 9.48 15.82
N VAL A 281 10.35 10.01 17.01
CA VAL A 281 10.50 11.44 17.30
C VAL A 281 11.72 11.61 18.19
N CYS A 282 12.64 12.48 17.76
CA CYS A 282 13.86 12.76 18.48
C CYS A 282 14.08 14.26 18.66
N VAL A 283 14.63 14.61 19.81
CA VAL A 283 15.10 15.97 20.10
C VAL A 283 16.62 15.97 20.14
N ASP A 284 17.24 16.67 19.19
CA ASP A 284 18.68 16.87 19.13
C ASP A 284 19.08 17.96 20.14
N ILE A 285 19.85 17.58 21.16
CA ILE A 285 20.33 18.46 22.23
C ILE A 285 21.84 18.63 22.08
N PRO A 286 22.35 19.81 21.70
CA PRO A 286 23.79 20.00 21.48
C PRO A 286 24.64 19.64 22.71
N GLY A 287 25.69 18.84 22.49
CA GLY A 287 26.61 18.42 23.55
C GLY A 287 26.12 17.24 24.42
N THR A 288 24.95 16.66 24.12
CA THR A 288 24.46 15.45 24.82
C THR A 288 23.87 14.43 23.83
N SER A 289 23.52 13.24 24.31
CA SER A 289 22.79 12.27 23.48
C SER A 289 21.37 12.75 23.13
N LYS A 290 20.79 12.23 22.05
CA LYS A 290 19.42 12.60 21.63
C LYS A 290 18.37 12.06 22.62
N LEU A 291 17.30 12.81 22.86
CA LEU A 291 16.09 12.25 23.47
C LEU A 291 15.29 11.55 22.37
N LEU A 292 14.97 10.27 22.55
CA LEU A 292 14.36 9.41 21.53
C LEU A 292 13.09 8.75 22.08
N LEU A 293 11.97 8.94 21.38
CA LEU A 293 10.71 8.23 21.57
C LEU A 293 10.35 7.51 20.26
N GLU A 294 9.97 6.24 20.35
CA GLU A 294 9.58 5.42 19.20
C GLU A 294 8.16 4.88 19.43
N LEU A 295 7.26 5.12 18.49
CA LEU A 295 5.89 4.61 18.47
C LEU A 295 5.76 3.55 17.36
N PRO A 296 5.41 2.29 17.67
CA PRO A 296 5.37 1.21 16.67
C PRO A 296 4.21 1.39 15.68
N LEU A 297 4.47 1.19 14.39
CA LEU A 297 3.49 1.33 13.31
C LEU A 297 3.29 0.02 12.55
N VAL A 298 2.14 -0.11 11.91
CA VAL A 298 1.84 -1.18 10.96
C VAL A 298 1.47 -0.56 9.61
N ILE A 299 2.15 -0.99 8.56
CA ILE A 299 1.79 -0.60 7.19
C ILE A 299 0.95 -1.73 6.60
N GLY A 300 -0.33 -1.43 6.37
CA GLY A 300 -1.30 -2.38 5.82
C GLY A 300 -1.45 -2.29 4.31
N THR A 301 -2.35 -3.12 3.78
CA THR A 301 -2.66 -3.21 2.34
C THR A 301 -4.12 -2.95 2.03
N ILE A 302 -5.01 -3.09 3.01
CA ILE A 302 -6.43 -2.75 2.88
C ILE A 302 -6.64 -1.35 3.48
N PRO A 303 -7.20 -0.40 2.72
CA PRO A 303 -7.39 0.98 3.18
C PRO A 303 -8.46 1.09 4.27
N LEU A 304 -8.42 2.21 5.01
CA LEU A 304 -9.44 2.54 5.99
C LEU A 304 -10.77 2.75 5.27
N HIS A 305 -11.84 2.10 5.73
CA HIS A 305 -13.17 2.36 5.19
C HIS A 305 -13.69 3.70 5.72
N PRO A 306 -14.07 4.66 4.85
CA PRO A 306 -14.59 5.96 5.28
C PRO A 306 -15.93 5.86 6.03
N PHE A 307 -16.60 4.71 6.00
CA PHE A 307 -17.85 4.44 6.71
C PHE A 307 -17.62 3.58 7.96
N GLY A 308 -16.89 4.14 8.92
CA GLY A 308 -16.88 3.63 10.29
C GLY A 308 -18.15 4.03 11.03
N SER A 309 -19.27 3.34 10.82
CA SER A 309 -20.40 3.31 11.75
C SER A 309 -21.32 2.11 11.48
N ARG A 310 -21.28 1.14 12.42
CA ARG A 310 -22.26 0.07 12.66
C ARG A 310 -22.37 -1.04 11.60
N THR A 311 -21.44 -1.98 11.60
CA THR A 311 -21.71 -3.45 11.72
C THR A 311 -20.39 -4.22 11.64
N SER A 312 -19.75 -4.44 12.78
CA SER A 312 -18.79 -5.53 12.93
C SER A 312 -19.56 -6.83 13.18
N SER A 313 -20.04 -7.44 12.10
CA SER A 313 -20.52 -8.83 12.10
C SER A 313 -19.72 -9.62 11.07
N VAL A 314 -19.22 -10.77 11.51
CA VAL A 314 -18.45 -11.76 10.76
C VAL A 314 -19.35 -12.39 9.68
N SER A 315 -19.66 -11.65 8.62
CA SER A 315 -20.33 -12.10 7.39
C SER A 315 -20.55 -10.92 6.44
N SER A 316 -19.50 -10.52 5.73
CA SER A 316 -19.65 -9.75 4.49
C SER A 316 -18.74 -10.32 3.40
N GLN A 317 -18.91 -11.62 3.13
CA GLN A 317 -18.62 -12.18 1.82
C GLN A 317 -19.70 -11.71 0.84
N TYR A 318 -19.77 -10.42 0.52
CA TYR A 318 -20.43 -9.95 -0.70
C TYR A 318 -19.74 -8.65 -1.07
N SER A 319 -18.80 -8.75 -2.01
CA SER A 319 -18.46 -7.63 -2.89
C SER A 319 -19.78 -7.06 -3.40
N VAL A 320 -19.98 -5.77 -3.22
CA VAL A 320 -21.06 -5.01 -3.84
C VAL A 320 -21.01 -5.27 -5.35
N ASN A 321 -21.85 -6.19 -5.82
CA ASN A 321 -22.07 -6.33 -7.25
C ASN A 321 -22.85 -5.07 -7.66
N LEU A 322 -22.20 -4.18 -8.41
CA LEU A 322 -22.79 -2.93 -8.93
C LEU A 322 -23.87 -3.19 -10.01
N GLU A 323 -24.32 -4.43 -10.16
CA GLU A 323 -25.27 -4.89 -11.17
C GLU A 323 -26.73 -4.74 -10.72
N TRP A 324 -27.00 -4.66 -9.40
CA TRP A 324 -28.34 -4.36 -8.89
C TRP A 324 -28.82 -2.93 -9.21
N MET A 325 -27.89 -1.99 -9.39
CA MET A 325 -28.21 -0.62 -9.85
C MET A 325 -28.60 -0.57 -11.33
N ARG A 326 -28.26 -1.59 -12.14
CA ARG A 326 -28.69 -1.69 -13.55
C ARG A 326 -30.03 -2.40 -13.74
N MET A 327 -30.45 -3.23 -12.79
CA MET A 327 -31.65 -4.08 -12.94
C MET A 327 -32.92 -3.52 -12.28
N SER A 328 -32.88 -2.28 -11.75
CA SER A 328 -33.97 -1.72 -10.94
C SER A 328 -34.51 -0.36 -11.41
N ILE A 329 -34.10 0.13 -12.58
CA ILE A 329 -34.60 1.38 -13.15
C ILE A 329 -35.37 1.05 -14.43
N PRO A 330 -36.71 1.18 -14.44
CA PRO A 330 -37.45 1.22 -15.70
C PRO A 330 -36.92 2.39 -16.54
N GLU A 331 -36.51 2.12 -17.79
CA GLU A 331 -36.19 3.14 -18.80
C GLU A 331 -37.46 3.88 -19.23
N GLN A 332 -38.02 4.72 -18.37
CA GLN A 332 -38.87 5.82 -18.79
C GLN A 332 -38.91 6.87 -17.67
N PRO A 333 -38.33 8.07 -17.86
CA PRO A 333 -38.53 9.15 -16.91
C PRO A 333 -39.99 9.61 -17.00
N GLU A 334 -40.76 9.39 -15.92
CA GLU A 334 -42.03 10.10 -15.76
C GLU A 334 -41.76 11.60 -15.64
N PRO A 335 -42.49 12.46 -16.36
CA PRO A 335 -42.30 13.90 -16.26
C PRO A 335 -42.64 14.35 -14.83
N PRO A 336 -41.91 15.34 -14.29
CA PRO A 336 -42.23 15.90 -12.98
C PRO A 336 -43.67 16.46 -12.97
N PRO A 337 -44.37 16.40 -11.82
CA PRO A 337 -45.72 16.94 -11.69
C PRO A 337 -45.77 18.43 -12.03
N ASP A 338 -46.88 18.86 -12.63
CA ASP A 338 -47.09 20.25 -13.03
C ASP A 338 -47.10 21.19 -11.81
N TYR A 339 -46.39 22.32 -11.91
CA TYR A 339 -46.13 23.24 -10.79
C TYR A 339 -47.42 23.92 -10.29
N SER A 340 -48.49 23.90 -11.10
CA SER A 340 -49.83 24.37 -10.77
C SER A 340 -50.51 23.56 -9.65
N SER A 341 -49.98 22.38 -9.30
CA SER A 341 -50.53 21.50 -8.25
C SER A 341 -50.01 21.77 -6.83
N VAL A 342 -49.00 22.64 -6.69
CA VAL A 342 -48.31 22.89 -5.40
C VAL A 342 -48.55 24.29 -4.85
N VAL A 343 -49.26 25.14 -5.58
CA VAL A 343 -49.65 26.49 -5.14
C VAL A 343 -51.17 26.49 -4.95
N SER A 344 -51.61 26.36 -3.70
CA SER A 344 -52.99 26.67 -3.32
C SER A 344 -53.24 28.15 -3.65
N ALA A 345 -54.34 28.47 -4.31
CA ALA A 345 -54.71 29.83 -4.75
C ALA A 345 -55.00 30.83 -3.60
N GLU A 346 -54.49 30.59 -2.40
CA GLU A 346 -54.73 31.39 -1.20
C GLU A 346 -53.53 32.28 -0.81
N GLU A 347 -52.37 32.18 -1.48
CA GLU A 347 -51.18 32.98 -1.15
C GLU A 347 -50.90 34.17 -2.11
N GLU A 348 -51.75 34.41 -3.11
CA GLU A 348 -51.58 35.54 -4.05
C GLU A 348 -51.94 36.93 -3.47
N HIS A 349 -52.36 37.04 -2.20
CA HIS A 349 -52.92 38.28 -1.66
C HIS A 349 -52.09 39.04 -0.62
N ASN A 350 -50.78 38.84 -0.56
CA ASN A 350 -49.94 39.66 0.31
C ASN A 350 -48.51 39.80 -0.23
N MET A 351 -48.25 40.79 -1.08
CA MET A 351 -47.00 41.56 -1.07
C MET A 351 -47.19 42.86 -1.86
N SER A 352 -47.55 43.92 -1.14
CA SER A 352 -47.32 45.30 -1.60
C SER A 352 -45.89 45.70 -1.17
N PRO A 353 -45.08 46.37 -2.01
CA PRO A 353 -43.77 46.87 -1.60
C PRO A 353 -43.90 48.16 -0.76
N PRO A 354 -43.08 48.37 0.29
CA PRO A 354 -43.10 49.62 1.04
C PRO A 354 -42.35 50.75 0.30
N LEU A 355 -42.82 51.98 0.57
CA LEU A 355 -42.40 53.26 0.00
C LEU A 355 -40.96 53.66 0.36
N HIS A 356 -40.32 54.38 -0.57
CA HIS A 356 -39.04 55.07 -0.43
C HIS A 356 -39.14 56.30 0.50
N GLU A 357 -38.17 56.47 1.40
CA GLU A 357 -37.80 57.78 1.96
C GLU A 357 -36.28 58.00 1.82
N ASP A 358 -35.93 59.13 1.22
CA ASP A 358 -34.58 59.60 0.94
C ASP A 358 -33.85 60.07 2.20
N PHE A 359 -32.57 59.76 2.36
CA PHE A 359 -31.63 60.62 3.11
C PHE A 359 -30.19 60.46 2.59
N GLU A 360 -29.67 61.55 2.03
CA GLU A 360 -28.26 61.75 1.67
C GLU A 360 -27.38 61.90 2.93
N GLY A 361 -26.16 61.34 2.91
CA GLY A 361 -25.07 61.85 3.77
C GLY A 361 -24.05 60.84 4.31
N THR A 362 -22.93 60.69 3.58
CA THR A 362 -21.54 60.51 4.08
C THR A 362 -21.05 59.16 4.65
N ARG A 363 -20.09 58.59 3.89
CA ARG A 363 -19.05 57.55 4.14
C ARG A 363 -18.47 57.53 5.58
N GLU A 364 -17.95 56.44 6.17
CA GLU A 364 -17.16 55.32 5.64
C GLU A 364 -17.10 54.19 6.72
N GLY A 365 -17.38 52.93 6.35
CA GLY A 365 -17.37 51.75 7.24
C GLY A 365 -17.18 50.45 6.43
N PRO A 366 -16.71 49.34 7.05
CA PRO A 366 -15.92 48.31 6.38
C PRO A 366 -16.70 47.42 5.41
N PHE A 367 -16.00 47.01 4.34
CA PHE A 367 -16.49 46.17 3.24
C PHE A 367 -17.08 44.83 3.71
N TYR A 368 -18.40 44.68 3.60
CA TYR A 368 -19.06 43.38 3.57
C TYR A 368 -19.26 42.95 2.11
N ALA A 369 -18.87 41.72 1.79
CA ALA A 369 -19.11 41.11 0.49
C ALA A 369 -20.63 40.93 0.28
N TYR A 370 -21.19 41.67 -0.67
CA TYR A 370 -22.59 41.58 -1.06
C TYR A 370 -22.80 40.27 -1.83
N ILE A 371 -23.39 39.26 -1.18
CA ILE A 371 -23.86 38.06 -1.87
C ILE A 371 -25.18 38.43 -2.53
N GLN A 372 -25.13 38.70 -3.83
CA GLN A 372 -26.30 39.02 -4.64
C GLN A 372 -27.23 37.80 -4.70
N GLU A 373 -28.49 38.03 -4.33
CA GLU A 373 -29.55 37.05 -4.19
C GLU A 373 -29.94 36.42 -5.54
N PHE A 374 -29.34 35.27 -5.87
CA PHE A 374 -29.80 34.41 -6.98
C PHE A 374 -30.87 33.39 -6.54
N ARG A 375 -31.55 33.62 -5.42
CA ARG A 375 -32.33 32.56 -4.77
C ARG A 375 -33.61 32.14 -5.50
N ASN A 376 -34.11 32.96 -6.43
CA ASN A 376 -35.43 32.73 -7.05
C ASN A 376 -35.46 32.88 -8.58
N ARG A 377 -34.33 32.72 -9.29
CA ARG A 377 -34.37 32.68 -10.78
C ARG A 377 -34.25 31.24 -11.27
N PRO A 378 -35.16 30.78 -12.15
CA PRO A 378 -34.96 29.48 -12.80
C PRO A 378 -33.65 29.50 -13.58
N PRO A 379 -32.89 28.39 -13.59
CA PRO A 379 -31.66 28.31 -14.36
C PRO A 379 -31.96 28.55 -15.86
N PRO A 380 -31.03 29.15 -16.61
CA PRO A 380 -31.20 29.35 -18.03
C PRO A 380 -31.39 28.00 -18.74
N LEU A 381 -32.25 27.98 -19.76
CA LEU A 381 -32.51 26.81 -20.59
C LEU A 381 -31.21 26.31 -21.22
N TYR A 382 -31.02 24.99 -21.17
CA TYR A 382 -29.86 24.32 -21.77
C TYR A 382 -29.85 24.57 -23.29
N SER A 383 -28.78 25.18 -23.79
CA SER A 383 -28.48 25.32 -25.21
C SER A 383 -27.33 24.39 -25.57
N GLU A 384 -27.52 23.51 -26.55
CA GLU A 384 -26.48 22.60 -27.04
C GLU A 384 -25.37 23.31 -27.86
N ILE A 385 -25.53 24.62 -28.10
CA ILE A 385 -24.60 25.42 -28.89
C ILE A 385 -23.77 26.28 -27.92
N ASP A 386 -22.46 26.06 -27.92
CA ASP A 386 -21.48 26.85 -27.16
C ASP A 386 -21.48 28.30 -27.69
N PRO A 387 -21.79 29.31 -26.85
CA PRO A 387 -21.79 30.71 -27.26
C PRO A 387 -20.39 31.27 -27.56
N ASN A 388 -19.30 30.54 -27.31
CA ASN A 388 -17.94 31.02 -27.58
C ASN A 388 -17.03 29.93 -28.19
N PRO A 389 -17.25 29.54 -29.47
CA PRO A 389 -16.41 28.55 -30.14
C PRO A 389 -14.98 29.09 -30.35
N PRO A 390 -13.93 28.27 -30.19
CA PRO A 390 -12.55 28.68 -30.39
C PRO A 390 -12.28 29.04 -31.86
N ALA A 391 -11.65 30.19 -32.08
CA ALA A 391 -11.31 30.69 -33.41
C ALA A 391 -10.34 29.76 -34.18
N ASP A 392 -10.64 29.57 -35.46
CA ASP A 392 -9.96 28.72 -36.44
C ASP A 392 -8.43 28.65 -36.31
N MET A 393 -7.91 27.45 -36.01
CA MET A 393 -6.53 27.08 -36.31
C MET A 393 -6.37 26.90 -37.82
N ARG A 394 -5.74 27.88 -38.47
CA ARG A 394 -5.31 27.78 -39.88
C ARG A 394 -4.42 26.54 -40.11
N PRO A 395 -4.65 25.74 -41.15
CA PRO A 395 -3.81 24.59 -41.47
C PRO A 395 -2.46 25.06 -42.02
N ARG A 396 -1.37 24.50 -41.46
CA ARG A 396 -0.01 24.67 -41.98
C ARG A 396 0.13 23.91 -43.30
N CYS A 397 0.43 24.65 -44.37
CA CYS A 397 0.76 24.11 -45.67
C CYS A 397 2.13 23.39 -45.63
N MET A 398 2.18 22.17 -46.15
CA MET A 398 3.42 21.46 -46.50
C MET A 398 3.98 21.95 -47.84
N THR A 399 5.27 21.66 -48.05
CA THR A 399 6.14 21.78 -49.24
C THR A 399 6.85 23.12 -49.46
N CYS A 400 8.14 23.16 -49.07
CA CYS A 400 9.29 23.01 -49.97
C CYS A 400 10.42 22.29 -49.24
#